data_AF-A0A522BRW0-F1
#
_entry.id   AF-A0A522BRW0-F1
#
_cell.length_a   1.000
_cell.length_b   1.000
_cell.length_c   1.000
_cell.angle_alpha   90.00
_cell.angle_beta   90.00
_cell.angle_gamma   90.00
#
_symmetry.space_group_name_H-M   'P 1'
#
loop_
_entity.id
_entity.type
_entity.pdbx_description
1 polymer ?
#
loop_
_entity_poly.entity_id
_entity_poly.type
_entity_poly.pdbx_seq_one_letter_code
_entity_poly.pdbx_strand_id
1 'polypeptide(L)'
;MIYRTWYTNFSAVKTVTDATLAAYPLGGNVKVRPGTVLIKVVSDPKVYAVEPGGVLRWVTSASLAAQLYGQNWSKLVRDLDVSFFSTYTIGESISTYSYPVGTVLKNAAGERYLVVREAGVQKVRRFGGEAFGQNRFDPAFVITTSFSILAGSDITGAEKALYAPAP
;
A
#
# COMPACT_ATOMS: atom_id res chain seq x y z
N MET A 1 -2.18 13.70 3.17
CA MET A 1 -1.23 12.57 3.23
C MET A 1 -1.81 11.31 2.60
N ILE A 2 -2.91 10.77 3.13
CA ILE A 2 -3.55 9.52 2.64
C ILE A 2 -3.92 9.59 1.14
N TYR A 3 -4.54 10.70 0.70
CA TYR A 3 -4.90 10.88 -0.71
C TYR A 3 -3.73 10.62 -1.68
N ARG A 4 -2.52 11.11 -1.34
CA ARG A 4 -1.32 10.96 -2.18
C ARG A 4 -0.76 9.53 -2.23
N THR A 5 -1.25 8.65 -1.37
CA THR A 5 -0.93 7.21 -1.45
C THR A 5 -1.77 6.51 -2.51
N TRP A 6 -2.94 7.07 -2.88
CA TRP A 6 -3.85 6.55 -3.91
C TRP A 6 -3.82 7.32 -5.23
N TYR A 7 -3.45 8.59 -5.19
CA TYR A 7 -3.47 9.51 -6.34
C TYR A 7 -2.18 10.33 -6.38
N THR A 8 -1.51 10.39 -7.52
CA THR A 8 -0.22 11.08 -7.65
C THR A 8 -0.34 12.60 -7.43
N ASN A 9 -1.48 13.17 -7.83
CA ASN A 9 -1.80 14.59 -7.73
C ASN A 9 -3.33 14.80 -7.69
N PHE A 10 -3.76 16.06 -7.65
CA PHE A 10 -5.18 16.45 -7.55
C PHE A 10 -5.88 16.60 -8.92
N SER A 11 -5.30 16.17 -10.03
CA SER A 11 -5.90 16.32 -11.37
C SER A 11 -7.24 15.58 -11.53
N ALA A 12 -7.46 14.55 -10.70
CA ALA A 12 -8.71 13.79 -10.67
C ALA A 12 -9.78 14.42 -9.77
N VAL A 13 -9.47 15.52 -9.04
CA VAL A 13 -10.45 16.23 -8.21
C VAL A 13 -11.44 16.96 -9.11
N LYS A 14 -12.72 16.78 -8.84
CA LYS A 14 -13.81 17.49 -9.50
C LYS A 14 -14.48 18.42 -8.51
N THR A 15 -14.64 19.68 -8.89
CA THR A 15 -15.42 20.65 -8.13
C THR A 15 -16.90 20.40 -8.38
N VAL A 16 -17.68 20.33 -7.32
CA VAL A 16 -19.14 20.20 -7.35
C VAL A 16 -19.77 21.33 -6.56
N THR A 17 -21.07 21.55 -6.71
CA THR A 17 -21.80 22.55 -5.91
C THR A 17 -22.00 22.06 -4.47
N ASP A 18 -22.19 22.98 -3.53
CA ASP A 18 -22.45 22.64 -2.12
C ASP A 18 -23.69 21.75 -1.96
N ALA A 19 -24.74 22.00 -2.74
CA ALA A 19 -25.94 21.15 -2.76
C ALA A 19 -25.65 19.73 -3.24
N THR A 20 -24.78 19.58 -4.25
CA THR A 20 -24.35 18.25 -4.73
C THR A 20 -23.49 17.55 -3.69
N LEU A 21 -22.57 18.29 -3.05
CA LEU A 21 -21.71 17.76 -2.00
C LEU A 21 -22.51 17.29 -0.79
N ALA A 22 -23.50 18.08 -0.36
CA ALA A 22 -24.38 17.76 0.76
C ALA A 22 -25.30 16.55 0.49
N ALA A 23 -25.59 16.26 -0.78
CA ALA A 23 -26.37 15.09 -1.17
C ALA A 23 -25.57 13.78 -1.13
N TYR A 24 -24.23 13.84 -1.05
CA TYR A 24 -23.42 12.63 -0.96
C TYR A 24 -23.42 12.05 0.46
N PRO A 25 -23.70 10.75 0.63
CA PRO A 25 -23.62 10.13 1.94
C PRO A 25 -22.16 10.11 2.43
N LEU A 26 -21.99 10.36 3.73
CA LEU A 26 -20.68 10.22 4.37
C LEU A 26 -20.28 8.74 4.40
N GLY A 27 -19.09 8.45 3.88
CA GLY A 27 -18.46 7.14 3.98
C GLY A 27 -17.52 7.04 5.18
N GLY A 28 -16.98 5.84 5.42
CA GLY A 28 -15.92 5.65 6.39
C GLY A 28 -14.60 6.30 5.96
N ASN A 29 -13.65 6.37 6.90
CA ASN A 29 -12.34 6.97 6.66
C ASN A 29 -11.51 6.11 5.70
N VAL A 30 -11.09 6.70 4.57
CA VAL A 30 -10.15 6.05 3.65
C VAL A 30 -8.80 5.84 4.35
N LYS A 31 -8.26 4.63 4.21
CA LYS A 31 -6.96 4.24 4.76
C LYS A 31 -5.80 4.48 3.77
N VAL A 32 -4.57 4.45 4.29
CA VAL A 32 -3.35 4.45 3.47
C VAL A 32 -3.40 3.30 2.47
N ARG A 33 -3.01 3.57 1.23
CA ARG A 33 -2.94 2.53 0.20
C ARG A 33 -1.94 1.45 0.60
N PRO A 34 -2.34 0.17 0.60
CA PRO A 34 -1.44 -0.91 0.97
C PRO A 34 -0.14 -0.91 0.16
N GLY A 35 0.98 -1.20 0.84
CA GLY A 35 2.30 -1.33 0.21
C GLY A 35 2.94 -0.05 -0.33
N THR A 36 2.45 1.15 0.04
CA THR A 36 2.99 2.43 -0.45
C THR A 36 3.95 3.13 0.51
N VAL A 37 3.45 3.51 1.69
CA VAL A 37 4.19 4.21 2.74
C VAL A 37 4.16 3.39 4.03
N LEU A 38 5.11 3.67 4.90
CA LEU A 38 5.10 3.19 6.28
C LEU A 38 4.41 4.23 7.15
N ILE A 39 3.68 3.78 8.17
CA ILE A 39 3.02 4.68 9.11
C ILE A 39 3.55 4.50 10.52
N LYS A 40 3.50 5.57 11.30
CA LYS A 40 3.72 5.56 12.75
C LYS A 40 2.78 6.56 13.42
N VAL A 41 2.63 6.46 14.73
CA VAL A 41 2.04 7.52 15.57
C VAL A 41 3.14 8.19 16.37
N VAL A 42 2.98 9.46 16.73
CA VAL A 42 4.02 10.21 17.45
C VAL A 42 4.33 9.59 18.82
N SER A 43 3.32 8.97 19.45
CA SER A 43 3.40 8.36 20.78
C SER A 43 4.02 6.95 20.82
N ASP A 44 4.24 6.29 19.68
CA ASP A 44 4.83 4.95 19.61
C ASP A 44 6.03 4.97 18.62
N PRO A 45 7.24 4.53 19.04
CA PRO A 45 8.39 4.46 18.15
C PRO A 45 8.26 3.42 17.01
N LYS A 46 7.26 2.53 17.07
CA LYS A 46 7.06 1.48 16.07
C LYS A 46 6.65 2.05 14.71
N VAL A 47 7.15 1.39 13.67
CA VAL A 47 6.84 1.70 12.28
C VAL A 47 6.11 0.51 11.65
N TYR A 48 4.99 0.79 11.00
CA TYR A 48 4.09 -0.22 10.47
C TYR A 48 4.00 -0.14 8.95
N ALA A 49 4.10 -1.30 8.31
CA ALA A 49 3.65 -1.46 6.93
C ALA A 49 2.12 -1.63 6.91
N VAL A 50 1.48 -1.13 5.85
CA VAL A 50 0.03 -1.20 5.67
C VAL A 50 -0.30 -2.27 4.64
N GLU A 51 -1.09 -3.26 5.04
CA GLU A 51 -1.65 -4.32 4.20
C GLU A 51 -3.14 -4.05 3.87
N PRO A 52 -3.73 -4.75 2.88
CA PRO A 52 -5.14 -4.61 2.54
C PRO A 52 -6.08 -4.76 3.74
N GLY A 53 -7.16 -4.00 3.73
CA GLY A 53 -8.11 -3.92 4.86
C GLY A 53 -7.67 -2.98 5.99
N GLY A 54 -6.47 -2.37 5.91
CA GLY A 54 -5.96 -1.52 6.98
C GLY A 54 -5.27 -2.31 8.09
N VAL A 55 -4.62 -3.41 7.72
CA VAL A 55 -3.85 -4.21 8.68
C VAL A 55 -2.45 -3.63 8.81
N LEU A 56 -2.06 -3.31 10.03
CA LEU A 56 -0.75 -2.77 10.36
C LEU A 56 0.19 -3.90 10.77
N ARG A 57 1.28 -4.03 10.02
CA ARG A 57 2.34 -5.01 10.29
C ARG A 57 3.55 -4.27 10.84
N TRP A 58 3.85 -4.46 12.13
CA TRP A 58 5.03 -3.83 12.73
C TRP A 58 6.30 -4.39 12.09
N VAL A 59 7.14 -3.52 11.54
CA VAL A 59 8.48 -3.88 11.07
C VAL A 59 9.43 -3.81 12.27
N THR A 60 9.85 -4.98 12.77
CA THR A 60 10.40 -5.09 14.14
C THR A 60 11.76 -4.44 14.34
N SER A 61 12.48 -4.08 13.28
CA SER A 61 13.77 -3.40 13.36
C SER A 61 14.05 -2.48 12.17
N ALA A 62 14.92 -1.50 12.39
CA ALA A 62 15.43 -0.62 11.34
C ALA A 62 16.26 -1.39 10.29
N SER A 63 16.98 -2.45 10.70
CA SER A 63 17.73 -3.30 9.78
C SER A 63 16.81 -4.05 8.83
N LEU A 64 15.69 -4.59 9.34
CA LEU A 64 14.68 -5.26 8.53
C LEU A 64 13.96 -4.27 7.61
N ALA A 65 13.66 -3.07 8.09
CA ALA A 65 13.10 -2.00 7.26
C ALA A 65 14.06 -1.62 6.12
N ALA A 66 15.36 -1.49 6.40
CA ALA A 66 16.36 -1.20 5.37
C ALA A 66 16.51 -2.36 4.36
N GLN A 67 16.34 -3.60 4.81
CA GLN A 67 16.37 -4.77 3.93
C GLN A 67 15.15 -4.80 3.00
N LEU A 68 13.95 -4.48 3.50
CA LEU A 68 12.70 -4.51 2.73
C LEU A 68 12.55 -3.28 1.82
N TYR A 69 12.88 -2.09 2.30
CA TYR A 69 12.55 -0.83 1.61
C TYR A 69 13.79 -0.05 1.15
N GLY A 70 14.98 -0.59 1.37
CA GLY A 70 16.26 0.06 1.08
C GLY A 70 16.72 1.03 2.17
N GLN A 71 17.95 1.52 2.05
CA GLN A 71 18.60 2.37 3.07
C GLN A 71 17.85 3.67 3.37
N ASN A 72 17.05 4.17 2.41
CA ASN A 72 16.25 5.38 2.55
C ASN A 72 14.83 5.11 3.08
N TRP A 73 14.54 3.93 3.66
CA TRP A 73 13.21 3.54 4.13
C TRP A 73 12.55 4.57 5.06
N SER A 74 13.34 5.29 5.86
CA SER A 74 12.84 6.34 6.76
C SER A 74 12.12 7.47 6.02
N LYS A 75 12.47 7.72 4.75
CA LYS A 75 11.76 8.69 3.88
C LYS A 75 10.38 8.22 3.45
N LEU A 76 10.05 6.94 3.62
CA LEU A 76 8.71 6.39 3.39
C LEU A 76 7.82 6.47 4.64
N VAL A 77 8.39 6.76 5.80
CA VAL A 77 7.64 6.86 7.06
C VAL A 77 6.82 8.14 7.07
N ARG A 78 5.58 8.01 7.53
CA ARG A 78 4.65 9.12 7.68
C ARG A 78 3.96 9.06 9.04
N ASP A 79 3.87 10.19 9.71
CA ASP A 79 3.08 10.30 10.94
C ASP A 79 1.60 10.27 10.60
N LEU A 80 0.88 9.35 11.23
CA LEU A 80 -0.57 9.27 11.21
C LEU A 80 -1.10 9.82 12.53
N ASP A 81 -2.13 10.68 12.45
CA ASP A 81 -2.82 11.13 13.64
C ASP A 81 -3.46 9.96 14.38
N VAL A 82 -3.41 9.98 15.71
CA VAL A 82 -3.90 8.90 16.57
C VAL A 82 -5.40 8.61 16.36
N SER A 83 -6.18 9.63 16.00
CA SER A 83 -7.61 9.49 15.70
C SER A 83 -7.86 8.56 14.50
N PHE A 84 -7.02 8.65 13.46
CA PHE A 84 -7.08 7.74 12.32
C PHE A 84 -6.45 6.39 12.62
N PHE A 85 -5.48 6.31 13.53
CA PHE A 85 -4.84 5.03 13.87
C PHE A 85 -5.84 4.01 14.43
N SER A 86 -6.85 4.48 15.18
CA SER A 86 -7.91 3.63 15.75
C SER A 86 -8.76 2.87 14.71
N THR A 87 -8.75 3.29 13.43
CA THR A 87 -9.51 2.62 12.37
C THR A 87 -8.73 1.46 11.73
N TYR A 88 -7.48 1.25 12.13
CA TYR A 88 -6.63 0.16 11.65
C TYR A 88 -6.60 -1.00 12.65
N THR A 89 -6.29 -2.19 12.13
CA THR A 89 -6.10 -3.40 12.96
C THR A 89 -4.64 -3.75 13.01
N ILE A 90 -4.08 -3.96 14.20
CA ILE A 90 -2.71 -4.47 14.33
C ILE A 90 -2.70 -5.96 13.98
N GLY A 91 -1.93 -6.32 12.96
CA GLY A 91 -1.67 -7.71 12.57
C GLY A 91 -0.41 -8.27 13.22
N GLU A 92 -0.05 -9.48 12.83
CA GLU A 92 1.22 -10.09 13.22
C GLU A 92 2.41 -9.22 12.74
N SER A 93 3.52 -9.24 13.47
CA SER A 93 4.68 -8.43 13.12
C SER A 93 5.44 -9.03 11.93
N ILE A 94 6.17 -8.20 11.19
CA ILE A 94 7.16 -8.66 10.22
C ILE A 94 8.48 -8.76 10.97
N SER A 95 8.85 -9.99 11.35
CA SER A 95 10.07 -10.32 12.08
C SER A 95 11.11 -11.02 11.20
N THR A 96 10.70 -11.45 10.00
CA THR A 96 11.54 -12.10 9.00
C THR A 96 11.48 -11.31 7.69
N TYR A 97 12.36 -11.65 6.76
CA TYR A 97 12.41 -11.02 5.44
C TYR A 97 11.24 -11.47 4.57
N SER A 98 10.07 -10.85 4.76
CA SER A 98 8.89 -11.02 3.92
C SER A 98 8.26 -9.66 3.59
N TYR A 99 7.94 -9.46 2.32
CA TYR A 99 7.25 -8.25 1.87
C TYR A 99 5.78 -8.29 2.32
N PRO A 100 5.24 -7.18 2.87
CA PRO A 100 3.83 -7.10 3.20
C PRO A 100 2.94 -7.22 1.96
N VAL A 101 1.74 -7.74 2.15
CA VAL A 101 0.71 -7.80 1.12
C VAL A 101 0.37 -6.39 0.61
N GLY A 102 0.22 -6.23 -0.70
CA GLY A 102 -0.02 -4.94 -1.35
C GLY A 102 1.24 -4.24 -1.84
N THR A 103 2.44 -4.67 -1.41
CA THR A 103 3.70 -4.16 -1.94
C THR A 103 3.83 -4.48 -3.43
N VAL A 104 4.30 -3.51 -4.21
CA VAL A 104 4.71 -3.75 -5.60
C VAL A 104 6.22 -3.92 -5.69
N LEU A 105 6.61 -5.07 -6.22
CA LEU A 105 7.98 -5.47 -6.45
C LEU A 105 8.33 -5.28 -7.94
N LYS A 106 9.60 -5.02 -8.21
CA LYS A 106 10.17 -4.99 -9.56
C LYS A 106 11.39 -5.89 -9.62
N ASN A 107 11.43 -6.80 -10.57
CA ASN A 107 12.59 -7.68 -10.78
C ASN A 107 13.69 -6.98 -11.61
N ALA A 108 14.80 -7.68 -11.85
CA ALA A 108 15.91 -7.17 -12.67
C ALA A 108 15.54 -6.90 -14.13
N ALA A 109 14.54 -7.61 -14.67
CA ALA A 109 14.01 -7.38 -16.02
C ALA A 109 13.04 -6.18 -16.10
N GLY A 110 12.73 -5.55 -14.97
CA GLY A 110 11.79 -4.42 -14.90
C GLY A 110 10.32 -4.81 -14.82
N GLU A 111 10.01 -6.11 -14.78
CA GLU A 111 8.65 -6.61 -14.59
C GLU A 111 8.16 -6.30 -13.19
N ARG A 112 6.89 -5.88 -13.08
CA ARG A 112 6.28 -5.48 -11.81
C ARG A 112 5.32 -6.55 -11.32
N TYR A 113 5.33 -6.79 -10.01
CA TYR A 113 4.51 -7.80 -9.36
C TYR A 113 3.85 -7.24 -8.10
N LEU A 114 2.57 -7.52 -7.92
CA LEU A 114 1.86 -7.24 -6.68
C LEU A 114 2.01 -8.43 -5.73
N VAL A 115 2.46 -8.18 -4.50
CA VAL A 115 2.41 -9.18 -3.43
C VAL A 115 0.96 -9.33 -2.97
N VAL A 116 0.43 -10.55 -3.02
CA VAL A 116 -0.93 -10.89 -2.62
C VAL A 116 -0.93 -12.05 -1.63
N ARG A 117 -2.06 -12.23 -0.94
CA ARG A 117 -2.36 -13.45 -0.19
C ARG A 117 -3.56 -14.13 -0.82
N GLU A 118 -3.35 -15.34 -1.34
CA GLU A 118 -4.38 -16.16 -1.99
C GLU A 118 -4.47 -17.50 -1.27
N ALA A 119 -5.67 -17.87 -0.81
CA ALA A 119 -5.89 -19.11 -0.04
C ALA A 119 -4.91 -19.27 1.14
N GLY A 120 -4.58 -18.18 1.83
CA GLY A 120 -3.65 -18.17 2.96
C GLY A 120 -2.16 -18.17 2.57
N VAL A 121 -1.82 -18.36 1.30
CA VAL A 121 -0.44 -18.41 0.80
C VAL A 121 -0.06 -17.07 0.19
N GLN A 122 1.13 -16.59 0.52
CA GLN A 122 1.69 -15.40 -0.11
C GLN A 122 2.16 -15.73 -1.52
N LYS A 123 1.69 -14.93 -2.48
CA LYS A 123 2.02 -15.06 -3.91
C LYS A 123 2.37 -13.69 -4.50
N VAL A 124 2.82 -13.71 -5.75
CA VAL A 124 3.01 -12.53 -6.57
C VAL A 124 2.22 -12.61 -7.86
N ARG A 125 1.50 -11.54 -8.19
CA ARG A 125 0.73 -11.42 -9.43
C ARG A 125 1.43 -10.44 -10.35
N ARG A 126 1.79 -10.84 -11.58
CA ARG A 126 2.48 -9.95 -12.53
C ARG A 126 1.50 -8.92 -13.10
N PHE A 127 1.93 -7.67 -13.25
CA PHE A 127 1.17 -6.69 -14.03
C PHE A 127 1.47 -6.87 -15.53
N GLY A 128 0.44 -7.14 -16.33
CA GLY A 128 0.51 -7.15 -17.79
C GLY A 128 0.09 -5.81 -18.40
N GLY A 129 0.66 -5.45 -19.55
CA GLY A 129 0.26 -4.26 -20.32
C GLY A 129 0.21 -2.98 -19.47
N GLU A 130 -0.93 -2.28 -19.54
CA GLU A 130 -1.17 -1.03 -18.81
C GLU A 130 -1.75 -1.23 -17.39
N ALA A 131 -1.92 -2.48 -16.94
CA ALA A 131 -2.64 -2.80 -15.71
C ALA A 131 -2.09 -2.09 -14.48
N PHE A 132 -0.78 -1.85 -14.41
CA PHE A 132 -0.15 -1.10 -13.33
C PHE A 132 -0.74 0.33 -13.19
N GLY A 133 -0.84 1.05 -14.31
CA GLY A 133 -1.38 2.41 -14.36
C GLY A 133 -2.92 2.43 -14.22
N GLN A 134 -3.61 1.47 -14.84
CA GLN A 134 -5.07 1.31 -14.69
C GLN A 134 -5.48 1.04 -13.23
N ASN A 135 -4.60 0.41 -12.45
CA ASN A 135 -4.79 0.19 -11.02
C ASN A 135 -4.23 1.31 -10.13
N ARG A 136 -3.81 2.44 -10.71
CA ARG A 136 -3.32 3.64 -10.02
C ARG A 136 -2.10 3.41 -9.11
N PHE A 137 -1.27 2.41 -9.43
CA PHE A 137 0.01 2.28 -8.74
C PHE A 137 0.97 3.38 -9.19
N ASP A 138 1.71 3.95 -8.25
CA ASP A 138 2.73 4.96 -8.50
C ASP A 138 4.11 4.29 -8.53
N PRO A 139 4.93 4.47 -9.59
CA PRO A 139 6.28 3.92 -9.65
C PRO A 139 7.18 4.37 -8.49
N ALA A 140 6.88 5.50 -7.83
CA ALA A 140 7.63 6.00 -6.68
C ALA A 140 7.61 5.06 -5.46
N PHE A 141 6.62 4.16 -5.37
CA PHE A 141 6.50 3.19 -4.27
C PHE A 141 6.93 1.76 -4.65
N VAL A 142 7.46 1.57 -5.87
CA VAL A 142 7.87 0.25 -6.33
C VAL A 142 9.24 -0.11 -5.77
N ILE A 143 9.34 -1.30 -5.15
CA ILE A 143 10.57 -1.80 -4.55
C ILE A 143 11.28 -2.71 -5.54
N THR A 144 12.56 -2.48 -5.79
CA THR A 144 13.37 -3.39 -6.64
C THR A 144 13.87 -4.56 -5.78
N THR A 145 13.69 -5.78 -6.25
CA THR A 145 14.06 -6.99 -5.51
C THR A 145 14.54 -8.10 -6.45
N SER A 146 15.30 -9.04 -5.90
CA SER A 146 15.75 -10.27 -6.56
C SER A 146 15.05 -11.52 -6.01
N PHE A 147 14.07 -11.36 -5.11
CA PHE A 147 13.43 -12.47 -4.42
C PHE A 147 12.33 -13.13 -5.27
N SER A 148 12.28 -14.46 -5.23
CA SER A 148 11.23 -15.25 -5.88
C SER A 148 10.15 -15.63 -4.88
N ILE A 149 8.90 -15.30 -5.21
CA ILE A 149 7.69 -15.71 -4.48
C ILE A 149 6.86 -16.56 -5.45
N LEU A 150 6.01 -17.45 -4.93
CA LEU A 150 5.08 -18.25 -5.75
C LEU A 150 4.23 -17.36 -6.67
N ALA A 151 4.12 -17.72 -7.94
CA ALA A 151 3.30 -16.98 -8.90
C ALA A 151 1.80 -17.20 -8.64
N GLY A 152 1.04 -16.10 -8.64
CA GLY A 152 -0.42 -16.06 -8.72
C GLY A 152 -0.88 -15.74 -10.14
N SER A 153 -2.17 -15.44 -10.31
CA SER A 153 -2.71 -15.04 -11.61
C SER A 153 -2.31 -13.61 -11.99
N ASP A 154 -1.94 -13.40 -13.25
CA ASP A 154 -1.58 -12.07 -13.75
C ASP A 154 -2.73 -11.06 -13.60
N ILE A 155 -2.37 -9.80 -13.37
CA ILE A 155 -3.25 -8.65 -13.41
C ILE A 155 -3.18 -8.09 -14.83
N THR A 156 -4.21 -8.31 -15.63
CA THR A 156 -4.26 -7.94 -17.05
C THR A 156 -5.02 -6.64 -17.33
N GLY A 157 -5.68 -6.08 -16.32
CA GLY A 157 -6.41 -4.81 -16.43
C GLY A 157 -6.80 -4.22 -15.07
N ALA A 158 -7.74 -3.27 -15.06
CA ALA A 158 -8.23 -2.64 -13.84
C ALA A 158 -9.03 -3.61 -12.95
N GLU A 159 -8.67 -3.67 -11.66
CA GLU A 159 -9.37 -4.44 -10.64
C GLU A 159 -9.86 -3.51 -9.54
N LYS A 160 -11.17 -3.50 -9.30
CA LYS A 160 -11.80 -2.60 -8.31
C LYS A 160 -11.15 -2.70 -6.93
N ALA A 161 -10.78 -3.91 -6.51
CA ALA A 161 -10.11 -4.15 -5.24
C ALA A 161 -8.73 -3.48 -5.11
N LEU A 162 -8.08 -3.12 -6.23
CA LEU A 162 -6.74 -2.54 -6.26
C LEU A 162 -6.74 -1.02 -6.48
N TYR A 163 -7.71 -0.48 -7.24
CA TYR A 163 -7.77 0.94 -7.57
C TYR A 163 -8.74 1.77 -6.73
N ALA A 164 -9.73 1.13 -6.10
CA ALA A 164 -10.75 1.80 -5.30
C ALA A 164 -10.33 1.80 -3.83
N PRO A 165 -10.18 2.98 -3.20
CA PRO A 165 -9.94 3.04 -1.76
C PRO A 165 -11.13 2.46 -0.99
N ALA A 166 -10.86 1.52 -0.10
CA ALA A 166 -11.86 0.99 0.82
C ALA A 166 -11.78 1.75 2.16
N PRO A 167 -12.93 2.06 2.80
CA PRO A 167 -12.97 2.57 4.17
C PRO A 167 -12.49 1.56 5.21
#